data_AF-A0A218YSS0-F1
#
_entry.id   AF-A0A218YSS0-F1
#
_cell.length_a   1.000
_cell.length_b   1.000
_cell.length_c   1.000
_cell.angle_alpha   90.00
_cell.angle_beta   90.00
_cell.angle_gamma   90.00
#
_symmetry.space_group_name_H-M   'P 1'
#
loop_
_entity.id
_entity.type
_entity.pdbx_description
1 polymer ?
#
loop_
_entity_poly.entity_id
_entity_poly.type
_entity_poly.pdbx_seq_one_letter_code
_entity_poly.pdbx_strand_id
1 'polypeptide(L)'
;MSLKRRHSSTAMNLKAPKQEQSPPLSPRFNTRSQAKYSPTAYPAPETESQGSELHIERIHTVNEQQRRLFRDPRAVALLETFQTAETKYPRTYYSRLSSQGRHILAGGQPAQTSSNHYEADFLTMNLSELDLWLRHGSGDKVILLRDRPWVVNRPATTSVDMLLEAAFIDPDMYLDVQDLGQKYSSTSPSVCAVKLQDVILRMQDRVSAPINLLNIECKDDLLIPPPLYTHCKELVNATRYASSQAASQVGQTNDLGKKVVDTMHRHAIDIASCIKFQINGQAGAISSWHMDNMGVSTWVTLEPNSQPKYDVEESLRKDDNFFSTREDESVLKLWAIISTHTPEDEIEARKGFTKYGEDWNPPEKWIKVIALTRFDTLIMPPVEIMYRQPALHE
;
A
#
# COMPACT_ATOMS: atom_id res chain seq x y z
N MET A 1 37.26 69.02 -13.00
CA MET A 1 37.44 70.31 -12.30
C MET A 1 36.09 71.02 -12.25
N SER A 2 35.67 71.49 -11.06
CA SER A 2 34.83 72.68 -10.73
C SER A 2 33.60 73.02 -11.61
N LEU A 3 32.39 73.36 -11.15
CA LEU A 3 31.89 74.00 -9.91
C LEU A 3 30.41 73.56 -9.71
N LYS A 4 29.94 73.19 -8.52
CA LYS A 4 29.30 74.06 -7.50
C LYS A 4 28.31 75.13 -8.03
N ARG A 5 27.02 74.94 -7.73
CA ARG A 5 26.14 76.02 -7.24
C ARG A 5 25.33 75.53 -6.03
N ARG A 6 25.49 76.25 -4.92
CA ARG A 6 24.66 76.22 -3.70
C ARG A 6 23.71 77.42 -3.75
N HIS A 7 22.46 77.23 -3.33
CA HIS A 7 21.66 78.16 -2.51
C HIS A 7 20.59 77.26 -1.83
N SER A 8 20.63 77.00 -0.53
CA SER A 8 20.31 77.84 0.64
C SER A 8 18.81 77.88 0.96
N SER A 9 18.47 77.23 2.09
CA SER A 9 17.34 77.42 3.05
C SER A 9 15.93 77.64 2.48
N THR A 10 14.90 76.93 2.95
CA THR A 10 14.36 77.11 4.31
C THR A 10 13.53 75.89 4.72
N ALA A 11 13.68 75.49 5.98
CA ALA A 11 12.97 74.38 6.60
C ALA A 11 11.47 74.70 6.78
N MET A 12 10.60 73.79 6.35
CA MET A 12 9.32 73.53 6.99
C MET A 12 9.17 72.03 7.21
N ASN A 13 9.09 71.66 8.47
CA ASN A 13 8.79 70.33 8.96
C ASN A 13 7.35 69.98 8.60
N LEU A 14 7.14 69.11 7.61
CA LEU A 14 5.86 68.46 7.36
C LEU A 14 6.06 66.95 7.49
N LYS A 15 5.60 66.41 8.62
CA LYS A 15 5.49 64.97 8.89
C LYS A 15 4.63 64.33 7.80
N ALA A 16 5.19 63.33 7.11
CA ALA A 16 4.45 62.48 6.20
C ALA A 16 3.38 61.65 6.97
N PRO A 17 2.22 61.37 6.35
CA PRO A 17 1.14 60.63 7.00
C PRO A 17 1.52 59.17 7.20
N LYS A 18 1.15 58.63 8.37
CA LYS A 18 1.28 57.21 8.70
C LYS A 18 0.45 56.39 7.71
N GLN A 19 1.13 55.51 6.99
CA GLN A 19 0.52 54.47 6.17
C GLN A 19 -0.15 53.45 7.11
N GLU A 20 -1.49 53.43 7.13
CA GLU A 20 -2.25 52.37 7.79
C GLU A 20 -1.93 51.04 7.09
N GLN A 21 -1.20 50.18 7.81
CA GLN A 21 -0.95 48.81 7.39
C GLN A 21 -2.24 48.01 7.59
N SER A 22 -2.90 47.67 6.50
CA SER A 22 -3.95 46.65 6.48
C SER A 22 -3.39 45.32 7.01
N PRO A 23 -4.07 44.63 7.95
CA PRO A 23 -3.59 43.37 8.48
C PRO A 23 -3.60 42.28 7.41
N PRO A 24 -2.66 41.31 7.46
CA PRO A 24 -2.61 40.22 6.50
C PRO A 24 -3.86 39.33 6.63
N LEU A 25 -4.48 39.05 5.49
CA LEU A 25 -5.62 38.15 5.34
C LEU A 25 -5.29 36.78 5.93
N SER A 26 -5.81 36.52 7.13
CA SER A 26 -5.83 35.18 7.72
C SER A 26 -6.89 34.34 6.98
N PRO A 27 -6.60 33.07 6.63
CA PRO A 27 -7.65 32.20 6.12
C PRO A 27 -8.69 31.98 7.23
N ARG A 28 -9.94 32.29 6.92
CA ARG A 28 -11.09 31.96 7.77
C ARG A 28 -11.22 30.43 7.82
N PHE A 29 -10.78 29.84 8.92
CA PHE A 29 -11.13 28.46 9.26
C PHE A 29 -12.62 28.41 9.57
N ASN A 30 -13.39 27.77 8.69
CA ASN A 30 -14.70 27.25 9.05
C ASN A 30 -14.47 26.19 10.14
N THR A 31 -15.03 26.44 11.32
CA THR A 31 -15.11 25.50 12.44
C THR A 31 -15.99 24.30 12.04
N ARG A 32 -15.40 23.31 11.39
CA ARG A 32 -15.83 21.91 11.48
C ARG A 32 -14.95 21.30 12.57
N SER A 33 -15.55 20.71 13.60
CA SER A 33 -14.85 20.10 14.72
C SER A 33 -13.89 19.01 14.24
N GLN A 34 -12.64 19.37 13.93
CA GLN A 34 -11.55 18.43 13.79
C GLN A 34 -11.20 17.96 15.21
N ALA A 35 -11.58 16.72 15.53
CA ALA A 35 -10.95 16.02 16.64
C ALA A 35 -9.44 16.03 16.39
N LYS A 36 -8.67 16.61 17.31
CA LYS A 36 -7.21 16.57 17.27
C LYS A 36 -6.77 15.14 17.55
N TYR A 37 -6.58 14.34 16.51
CA TYR A 37 -5.90 13.06 16.63
C TYR A 37 -4.43 13.33 17.00
N SER A 38 -4.01 12.86 18.16
CA SER A 38 -2.60 12.85 18.58
C SER A 38 -2.06 11.44 18.39
N PRO A 39 -1.01 11.21 17.57
CA PRO A 39 -0.48 9.88 17.25
C PRO A 39 0.05 9.05 18.44
N THR A 40 0.06 9.60 19.65
CA THR A 40 0.79 9.08 20.82
C THR A 40 -0.07 8.71 22.03
N ALA A 41 -1.40 8.80 21.93
CA ALA A 41 -2.29 8.51 23.06
C ALA A 41 -3.19 7.31 22.77
N TYR A 42 -2.61 6.10 22.83
CA TYR A 42 -3.40 4.88 22.98
C TYR A 42 -3.51 4.55 24.48
N PRO A 43 -4.72 4.32 25.02
CA PRO A 43 -4.89 3.87 26.40
C PRO A 43 -4.29 2.46 26.57
N ALA A 44 -3.66 2.22 27.72
CA ALA A 44 -3.15 0.91 28.10
C ALA A 44 -4.31 -0.09 28.27
N PRO A 45 -4.17 -1.36 27.85
CA PRO A 45 -5.24 -2.35 27.99
C PRO A 45 -5.47 -2.72 29.47
N GLU A 46 -6.72 -2.67 29.91
CA GLU A 46 -7.16 -3.15 31.21
C GLU A 46 -7.48 -4.67 31.17
N THR A 47 -6.76 -5.43 31.99
CA THR A 47 -7.08 -6.74 32.61
C THR A 47 -7.33 -8.01 31.76
N GLU A 48 -6.58 -9.07 32.13
CA GLU A 48 -6.24 -10.27 31.34
C GLU A 48 -7.24 -11.44 31.33
N SER A 49 -8.46 -11.35 31.89
CA SER A 49 -9.38 -12.52 31.89
C SER A 49 -10.45 -12.51 30.80
N GLN A 50 -10.93 -11.35 30.36
CA GLN A 50 -11.87 -11.23 29.22
C GLN A 50 -11.16 -11.25 27.86
N GLY A 51 -9.85 -10.98 27.83
CA GLY A 51 -9.06 -10.94 26.59
C GLY A 51 -8.90 -12.29 25.89
N SER A 52 -8.98 -13.41 26.61
CA SER A 52 -8.76 -14.75 26.03
C SER A 52 -9.96 -15.27 25.24
N GLU A 53 -11.19 -15.15 25.78
CA GLU A 53 -12.40 -15.60 25.07
C GLU A 53 -12.68 -14.77 23.81
N LEU A 54 -12.57 -13.44 23.91
CA LEU A 54 -12.70 -12.54 22.77
C LEU A 54 -11.64 -12.80 21.70
N HIS A 55 -10.43 -13.19 22.10
CA HIS A 55 -9.37 -13.55 21.16
C HIS A 55 -9.67 -14.87 20.43
N ILE A 56 -10.17 -15.89 21.14
CA ILE A 56 -10.57 -17.16 20.53
C ILE A 56 -11.75 -16.96 19.55
N GLU A 57 -12.74 -16.16 19.94
CA GLU A 57 -13.87 -15.82 19.08
C GLU A 57 -13.41 -15.08 17.81
N ARG A 58 -12.46 -14.14 17.95
CA ARG A 58 -11.84 -13.46 16.82
C ARG A 58 -11.15 -14.45 15.88
N ILE A 59 -10.34 -15.37 16.40
CA ILE A 59 -9.66 -16.40 15.60
C ILE A 59 -10.69 -17.22 14.81
N HIS A 60 -11.75 -17.69 15.46
CA HIS A 60 -12.80 -18.48 14.80
C HIS A 60 -13.48 -17.67 13.68
N THR A 61 -13.88 -16.43 14.00
CA THR A 61 -14.56 -15.52 13.06
C THR A 61 -13.70 -15.22 11.85
N VAL A 62 -12.41 -14.92 12.05
CA VAL A 62 -11.45 -14.67 10.97
C VAL A 62 -11.28 -15.92 10.11
N ASN A 63 -11.09 -17.10 10.71
CA ASN A 63 -10.94 -18.36 9.96
C ASN A 63 -12.19 -18.74 9.17
N GLU A 64 -13.39 -18.47 9.69
CA GLU A 64 -14.64 -18.63 8.96
C GLU A 64 -14.75 -17.63 7.79
N GLN A 65 -14.40 -16.36 8.03
CA GLN A 65 -14.37 -15.33 6.99
C GLN A 65 -13.40 -15.72 5.86
N GLN A 66 -12.16 -16.14 6.17
CA GLN A 66 -11.17 -16.57 5.19
C GLN A 66 -11.68 -17.75 4.34
N ARG A 67 -12.29 -18.77 4.97
CA ARG A 67 -12.86 -19.93 4.27
C ARG A 67 -14.00 -19.53 3.33
N ARG A 68 -14.87 -18.61 3.77
CA ARG A 68 -15.99 -18.11 2.98
C ARG A 68 -15.52 -17.25 1.80
N LEU A 69 -14.64 -16.29 2.03
CA LEU A 69 -14.15 -15.37 1.00
C LEU A 69 -13.26 -16.05 -0.04
N PHE A 70 -12.50 -17.09 0.34
CA PHE A 70 -11.77 -17.90 -0.63
C PHE A 70 -12.70 -18.64 -1.61
N ARG A 71 -13.94 -18.94 -1.19
CA ARG A 71 -14.99 -19.56 -2.00
C ARG A 71 -16.05 -18.56 -2.47
N ASP A 72 -15.72 -17.27 -2.44
CA ASP A 72 -16.62 -16.22 -2.89
C ASP A 72 -16.99 -16.45 -4.38
N PRO A 73 -18.25 -16.21 -4.79
CA PRO A 73 -18.67 -16.35 -6.18
C PRO A 73 -17.77 -15.59 -7.18
N ARG A 74 -17.20 -14.45 -6.79
CA ARG A 74 -16.24 -13.69 -7.62
C ARG A 74 -14.93 -14.46 -7.82
N ALA A 75 -14.44 -15.17 -6.80
CA ALA A 75 -13.26 -16.01 -6.91
C ALA A 75 -13.51 -17.23 -7.82
N VAL A 76 -14.72 -17.81 -7.74
CA VAL A 76 -15.15 -18.91 -8.64
C VAL A 76 -15.21 -18.43 -10.10
N ALA A 77 -15.84 -17.29 -10.36
CA ALA A 77 -15.90 -16.70 -11.70
C ALA A 77 -14.50 -16.33 -12.24
N LEU A 78 -13.59 -15.89 -11.36
CA LEU A 78 -12.21 -15.63 -11.72
C LEU A 78 -11.46 -16.92 -12.11
N LEU A 79 -11.65 -18.01 -11.38
CA LEU A 79 -11.08 -19.31 -11.73
C LEU A 79 -11.54 -19.78 -13.12
N GLU A 80 -12.83 -19.65 -13.45
CA GLU A 80 -13.36 -19.94 -14.79
C GLU A 80 -12.72 -19.05 -15.87
N THR A 81 -12.49 -17.78 -15.54
CA THR A 81 -11.79 -16.84 -16.43
C THR A 81 -10.36 -17.29 -16.69
N PHE A 82 -9.63 -17.72 -15.66
CA PHE A 82 -8.28 -18.26 -15.82
C PHE A 82 -8.24 -19.56 -16.63
N GLN A 83 -9.22 -20.44 -16.44
CA GLN A 83 -9.34 -21.69 -17.20
C GLN A 83 -9.57 -21.43 -18.70
N THR A 84 -10.21 -20.30 -19.05
CA THR A 84 -10.54 -19.94 -20.43
C THR A 84 -9.62 -18.87 -21.03
N ALA A 85 -8.63 -18.39 -20.28
CA ALA A 85 -7.80 -17.24 -20.65
C ALA A 85 -6.98 -17.46 -21.94
N GLU A 86 -6.48 -18.66 -22.19
CA GLU A 86 -5.75 -18.97 -23.43
C GLU A 86 -6.62 -18.83 -24.69
N THR A 87 -7.93 -19.06 -24.55
CA THR A 87 -8.88 -18.91 -25.65
C THR A 87 -9.37 -17.47 -25.78
N LYS A 88 -9.66 -16.80 -24.66
CA LYS A 88 -10.17 -15.42 -24.65
C LYS A 88 -9.10 -14.37 -24.97
N TYR A 89 -7.88 -14.59 -24.49
CA TYR A 89 -6.76 -13.65 -24.62
C TYR A 89 -5.50 -14.36 -25.14
N PRO A 90 -5.54 -14.95 -26.35
CA PRO A 90 -4.49 -15.84 -26.82
C PRO A 90 -3.13 -15.13 -26.93
N ARG A 91 -2.08 -15.80 -26.44
CA ARG A 91 -0.68 -15.36 -26.49
C ARG A 91 -0.42 -14.02 -25.79
N THR A 92 -1.18 -13.71 -24.75
CA THR A 92 -0.99 -12.51 -23.92
C THR A 92 -0.31 -12.83 -22.58
N TYR A 93 0.23 -11.83 -21.88
CA TYR A 93 0.69 -12.02 -20.50
C TYR A 93 -0.43 -12.51 -19.59
N TYR A 94 -1.67 -12.06 -19.81
CA TYR A 94 -2.84 -12.52 -19.06
C TYR A 94 -3.02 -14.04 -19.18
N SER A 95 -3.03 -14.57 -20.41
CA SER A 95 -3.16 -16.01 -20.63
C SER A 95 -2.04 -16.82 -19.98
N ARG A 96 -0.80 -16.31 -20.01
CA ARG A 96 0.34 -16.96 -19.36
C ARG A 96 0.16 -17.02 -17.84
N LEU A 97 -0.09 -15.86 -17.21
CA LEU A 97 -0.21 -15.77 -15.75
C LEU A 97 -1.47 -16.46 -15.21
N SER A 98 -2.51 -16.57 -16.02
CA SER A 98 -3.75 -17.29 -15.67
C SER A 98 -3.49 -18.76 -15.33
N SER A 99 -2.43 -19.39 -15.87
CA SER A 99 -2.07 -20.75 -15.48
C SER A 99 -1.71 -20.86 -13.99
N GLN A 100 -1.02 -19.85 -13.44
CA GLN A 100 -0.69 -19.74 -12.02
C GLN A 100 -1.91 -19.34 -11.19
N GLY A 101 -2.71 -18.39 -11.67
CA GLY A 101 -3.97 -18.03 -11.03
C GLY A 101 -4.91 -19.23 -10.87
N ARG A 102 -4.99 -20.07 -11.90
CA ARG A 102 -5.73 -21.35 -11.87
C ARG A 102 -5.13 -22.30 -10.84
N HIS A 103 -3.80 -22.46 -10.81
CA HIS A 103 -3.13 -23.33 -9.84
C HIS A 103 -3.42 -22.91 -8.39
N ILE A 104 -3.40 -21.61 -8.12
CA ILE A 104 -3.69 -21.04 -6.80
C ILE A 104 -5.15 -21.26 -6.40
N LEU A 105 -6.11 -20.90 -7.26
CA LEU A 105 -7.52 -20.95 -6.89
C LEU A 105 -8.10 -22.38 -6.93
N ALA A 106 -7.54 -23.28 -7.74
CA ALA A 106 -8.00 -24.67 -7.81
C ALA A 106 -7.34 -25.57 -6.76
N GLY A 107 -6.04 -25.38 -6.48
CA GLY A 107 -5.26 -26.25 -5.60
C GLY A 107 -4.91 -25.64 -4.23
N GLY A 108 -4.88 -24.31 -4.12
CA GLY A 108 -4.56 -23.62 -2.88
C GLY A 108 -5.64 -23.74 -1.81
N GLN A 109 -5.32 -23.26 -0.60
CA GLN A 109 -6.19 -23.32 0.56
C GLN A 109 -6.38 -21.93 1.17
N PRO A 110 -7.53 -21.64 1.81
CA PRO A 110 -7.65 -20.42 2.61
C PRO A 110 -6.63 -20.46 3.74
N ALA A 111 -5.89 -19.36 3.91
CA ALA A 111 -4.97 -19.20 5.03
C ALA A 111 -5.74 -19.24 6.36
N GLN A 112 -5.13 -19.77 7.41
CA GLN A 112 -5.73 -19.86 8.74
C GLN A 112 -4.85 -19.19 9.80
N THR A 113 -5.49 -18.60 10.81
CA THR A 113 -4.85 -18.07 12.01
C THR A 113 -5.09 -19.00 13.22
N SER A 114 -4.26 -18.88 14.26
CA SER A 114 -4.30 -19.73 15.45
C SER A 114 -3.79 -18.97 16.67
N SER A 115 -4.21 -19.41 17.85
CA SER A 115 -3.64 -18.94 19.13
C SER A 115 -2.20 -19.41 19.32
N ASN A 116 -1.79 -20.49 18.63
CA ASN A 116 -0.40 -20.88 18.51
C ASN A 116 0.19 -20.26 17.25
N HIS A 117 1.00 -19.20 17.40
CA HIS A 117 1.56 -18.47 16.26
C HIS A 117 2.48 -19.34 15.38
N TYR A 118 3.08 -20.40 15.92
CA TYR A 118 3.91 -21.32 15.12
C TYR A 118 3.09 -22.13 14.11
N GLU A 119 1.84 -22.46 14.43
CA GLU A 119 0.93 -23.22 13.57
C GLU A 119 0.12 -22.31 12.63
N ALA A 120 0.06 -21.01 12.91
CA ALA A 120 -0.69 -20.06 12.12
C ALA A 120 0.02 -19.73 10.79
N ASP A 121 -0.75 -19.66 9.70
CA ASP A 121 -0.30 -19.13 8.40
C ASP A 121 -0.11 -17.60 8.50
N PHE A 122 -0.95 -16.93 9.29
CA PHE A 122 -0.88 -15.49 9.57
C PHE A 122 -1.43 -15.17 10.96
N LEU A 123 -1.08 -14.00 11.49
CA LEU A 123 -1.61 -13.48 12.75
C LEU A 123 -2.65 -12.40 12.50
N THR A 124 -3.62 -12.28 13.40
CA THR A 124 -4.66 -11.25 13.33
C THR A 124 -4.53 -10.28 14.49
N MET A 125 -4.45 -8.97 14.19
CA MET A 125 -4.14 -7.95 15.20
C MET A 125 -4.92 -6.64 14.97
N ASN A 126 -5.16 -5.89 16.04
CA ASN A 126 -5.45 -4.44 16.00
C ASN A 126 -4.17 -3.62 16.21
N LEU A 127 -4.25 -2.28 16.24
CA LEU A 127 -3.04 -1.45 16.35
C LEU A 127 -2.31 -1.60 17.68
N SER A 128 -3.03 -1.76 18.79
CA SER A 128 -2.42 -1.95 20.11
C SER A 128 -1.66 -3.26 20.21
N GLU A 129 -2.23 -4.33 19.65
CA GLU A 129 -1.58 -5.65 19.58
C GLU A 129 -0.38 -5.63 18.62
N LEU A 130 -0.46 -4.90 17.51
CA LEU A 130 0.66 -4.70 16.59
C LEU A 130 1.84 -3.97 17.26
N ASP A 131 1.59 -2.89 18.02
CA ASP A 131 2.66 -2.19 18.75
C ASP A 131 3.39 -3.13 19.74
N LEU A 132 2.64 -3.99 20.43
CA LEU A 132 3.22 -5.01 21.31
C LEU A 132 4.05 -6.03 20.54
N TRP A 133 3.53 -6.53 19.41
CA TRP A 133 4.22 -7.50 18.55
C TRP A 133 5.51 -6.93 17.96
N LEU A 134 5.51 -5.67 17.50
CA LEU A 134 6.71 -5.04 16.96
C LEU A 134 7.85 -4.89 18.00
N ARG A 135 7.51 -4.82 19.29
CA ARG A 135 8.48 -4.68 20.39
C ARG A 135 9.01 -6.02 20.90
N HIS A 136 8.17 -7.07 20.87
CA HIS A 136 8.44 -8.31 21.61
C HIS A 136 8.23 -9.60 20.79
N GLY A 137 7.63 -9.51 19.61
CA GLY A 137 7.37 -10.63 18.72
C GLY A 137 8.61 -11.10 17.96
N SER A 138 8.46 -12.22 17.26
CA SER A 138 9.51 -12.83 16.43
C SER A 138 9.71 -12.12 15.08
N GLY A 139 8.73 -11.34 14.62
CA GLY A 139 8.80 -10.60 13.37
C GLY A 139 8.81 -11.47 12.10
N ASP A 140 8.47 -12.75 12.20
CA ASP A 140 8.56 -13.78 11.16
C ASP A 140 7.19 -14.21 10.59
N LYS A 141 6.11 -13.54 10.99
CA LYS A 141 4.74 -13.87 10.58
C LYS A 141 4.10 -12.75 9.79
N VAL A 142 3.33 -13.15 8.78
CA VAL A 142 2.38 -12.27 8.08
C VAL A 142 1.29 -11.85 9.07
N ILE A 143 0.90 -10.58 9.05
CA ILE A 143 -0.12 -10.01 9.95
C ILE A 143 -1.26 -9.43 9.12
N LEU A 144 -2.48 -9.85 9.43
CA LEU A 144 -3.71 -9.18 9.04
C LEU A 144 -4.10 -8.19 10.15
N LEU A 145 -3.78 -6.92 9.92
CA LEU A 145 -4.15 -5.80 10.78
C LEU A 145 -5.53 -5.28 10.39
N ARG A 146 -6.40 -5.14 11.39
CA ARG A 146 -7.70 -4.48 11.25
C ARG A 146 -8.00 -3.69 12.52
N ASP A 147 -8.24 -2.39 12.34
CA ASP A 147 -8.50 -1.47 13.44
C ASP A 147 -9.47 -0.38 12.98
N ARG A 148 -10.75 -0.56 13.33
CA ARG A 148 -11.85 0.31 12.89
C ARG A 148 -11.68 1.76 13.32
N PRO A 149 -11.38 2.06 14.60
CA PRO A 149 -11.15 3.43 15.03
C PRO A 149 -10.07 4.15 14.21
N TRP A 150 -8.99 3.49 13.83
CA TRP A 150 -7.97 4.13 13.00
C TRP A 150 -8.44 4.38 11.56
N VAL A 151 -8.97 3.36 10.89
CA VAL A 151 -9.28 3.46 9.44
C VAL A 151 -10.39 4.49 9.15
N VAL A 152 -11.32 4.72 10.08
CA VAL A 152 -12.41 5.70 9.92
C VAL A 152 -11.99 7.14 10.26
N ASN A 153 -10.86 7.32 10.96
CA ASN A 153 -10.37 8.64 11.38
C ASN A 153 -9.15 9.13 10.57
N ARG A 154 -8.54 8.27 9.73
CA ARG A 154 -7.48 8.68 8.80
C ARG A 154 -8.06 9.32 7.52
N PRO A 155 -7.25 10.03 6.72
CA PRO A 155 -7.67 10.48 5.40
C PRO A 155 -8.22 9.33 4.56
N ALA A 156 -9.36 9.57 3.92
CA ALA A 156 -9.94 8.63 2.97
C ALA A 156 -9.20 8.73 1.64
N THR A 157 -8.92 7.59 1.03
CA THR A 157 -8.38 7.50 -0.34
C THR A 157 -9.20 6.47 -1.09
N THR A 158 -9.42 6.70 -2.38
CA THR A 158 -10.13 5.75 -3.25
C THR A 158 -9.38 5.54 -4.55
N SER A 159 -9.68 4.43 -5.24
CA SER A 159 -9.16 4.17 -6.58
C SER A 159 -9.41 5.33 -7.56
N VAL A 160 -10.59 5.95 -7.47
CA VAL A 160 -10.99 7.09 -8.32
C VAL A 160 -10.26 8.38 -7.92
N ASP A 161 -10.28 8.72 -6.63
CA ASP A 161 -9.69 9.97 -6.13
C ASP A 161 -8.20 10.02 -6.44
N MET A 162 -7.48 8.91 -6.26
CA MET A 162 -6.06 8.80 -6.58
C MET A 162 -5.74 9.16 -8.05
N LEU A 163 -6.52 8.67 -9.00
CA LEU A 163 -6.29 8.96 -10.43
C LEU A 163 -6.63 10.42 -10.76
N LEU A 164 -7.69 10.97 -10.15
CA LEU A 164 -8.07 12.37 -10.33
C LEU A 164 -7.04 13.32 -9.72
N GLU A 165 -6.50 12.99 -8.56
CA GLU A 165 -5.42 13.75 -7.90
C GLU A 165 -4.15 13.73 -8.74
N ALA A 166 -3.74 12.56 -9.25
CA ALA A 166 -2.60 12.46 -10.17
C ALA A 166 -2.82 13.33 -11.42
N ALA A 167 -4.03 13.33 -11.98
CA ALA A 167 -4.37 14.09 -13.19
C ALA A 167 -4.43 15.60 -12.92
N PHE A 168 -4.81 15.99 -11.71
CA PHE A 168 -4.79 17.39 -11.29
C PHE A 168 -3.36 17.91 -11.10
N ILE A 169 -2.45 17.07 -10.59
CA ILE A 169 -1.05 17.44 -10.34
C ILE A 169 -0.27 17.54 -11.66
N ASP A 170 -0.37 16.51 -12.51
CA ASP A 170 0.30 16.45 -13.80
C ASP A 170 -0.59 15.74 -14.84
N PRO A 171 -1.33 16.49 -15.67
CA PRO A 171 -2.20 15.92 -16.70
C PRO A 171 -1.47 15.11 -17.78
N ASP A 172 -0.17 15.37 -17.98
CA ASP A 172 0.68 14.73 -18.98
C ASP A 172 1.51 13.59 -18.39
N MET A 173 1.26 13.23 -17.13
CA MET A 173 1.94 12.15 -16.42
C MET A 173 1.86 10.83 -17.18
N TYR A 174 2.98 10.11 -17.16
CA TYR A 174 3.03 8.71 -17.57
C TYR A 174 3.09 7.82 -16.33
N LEU A 175 2.28 6.77 -16.33
CA LEU A 175 2.26 5.77 -15.28
C LEU A 175 2.90 4.48 -15.77
N ASP A 176 3.56 3.77 -14.86
CA ASP A 176 3.99 2.40 -15.07
C ASP A 176 2.79 1.46 -14.93
N VAL A 177 2.41 0.87 -16.06
CA VAL A 177 1.24 0.02 -16.18
C VAL A 177 1.66 -1.39 -16.56
N GLN A 178 1.32 -2.37 -15.73
CA GLN A 178 1.31 -3.77 -16.13
C GLN A 178 0.09 -4.02 -17.02
N ASP A 179 0.33 -4.10 -18.32
CA ASP A 179 -0.72 -4.37 -19.31
C ASP A 179 -0.74 -5.85 -19.69
N LEU A 180 -1.68 -6.57 -19.08
CA LEU A 180 -1.79 -8.01 -19.25
C LEU A 180 -2.35 -8.40 -20.62
N GLY A 181 -2.93 -7.44 -21.37
CA GLY A 181 -3.40 -7.64 -22.73
C GLY A 181 -2.27 -7.66 -23.77
N GLN A 182 -1.07 -7.23 -23.41
CA GLN A 182 0.06 -7.26 -24.32
C GLN A 182 0.42 -8.69 -24.73
N LYS A 183 0.86 -8.85 -25.98
CA LYS A 183 1.38 -10.11 -26.47
C LYS A 183 2.58 -10.52 -25.63
N TYR A 184 2.56 -11.75 -25.14
CA TYR A 184 3.63 -12.28 -24.31
C TYR A 184 4.96 -12.27 -25.05
N SER A 185 6.00 -11.80 -24.36
CA SER A 185 7.40 -11.83 -24.77
C SER A 185 8.26 -12.33 -23.61
N SER A 186 9.21 -13.22 -23.90
CA SER A 186 10.19 -13.67 -22.91
C SER A 186 11.33 -12.68 -22.70
N THR A 187 11.43 -11.64 -23.52
CA THR A 187 12.51 -10.65 -23.49
C THR A 187 12.04 -9.26 -23.11
N SER A 188 10.74 -9.05 -22.96
CA SER A 188 10.14 -7.77 -22.60
C SER A 188 9.25 -7.96 -21.38
N PRO A 189 9.19 -6.99 -20.45
CA PRO A 189 8.24 -7.04 -19.36
C PRO A 189 6.82 -6.72 -19.86
N SER A 190 5.81 -7.07 -19.07
CA SER A 190 4.42 -6.63 -19.28
C SER A 190 4.18 -5.17 -18.88
N VAL A 191 5.19 -4.53 -18.30
CA VAL A 191 5.11 -3.15 -17.80
C VAL A 191 5.49 -2.17 -18.91
N CYS A 192 4.63 -1.19 -19.15
CA CYS A 192 4.85 -0.11 -20.10
C CYS A 192 4.45 1.24 -19.50
N ALA A 193 5.09 2.31 -19.98
CA ALA A 193 4.69 3.67 -19.68
C ALA A 193 3.46 4.06 -20.50
N VAL A 194 2.36 4.42 -19.84
CA VAL A 194 1.10 4.83 -20.47
C VAL A 194 0.68 6.19 -19.95
N LYS A 195 0.14 7.05 -20.82
CA LYS A 195 -0.38 8.36 -20.40
C LYS A 195 -1.53 8.17 -19.42
N LEU A 196 -1.56 8.99 -18.38
CA LEU A 196 -2.58 8.95 -17.33
C LEU A 196 -4.01 9.03 -17.89
N GLN A 197 -4.25 9.83 -18.91
CA GLN A 197 -5.60 9.95 -19.51
C GLN A 197 -6.05 8.66 -20.20
N ASP A 198 -5.13 7.96 -20.87
CA ASP A 198 -5.42 6.66 -21.48
C ASP A 198 -5.66 5.60 -20.39
N VAL A 199 -4.92 5.69 -19.27
CA VAL A 199 -5.12 4.83 -18.10
C VAL A 199 -6.50 5.04 -17.49
N ILE A 200 -6.96 6.28 -17.29
CA ILE A 200 -8.28 6.57 -16.71
C ILE A 200 -9.39 5.93 -17.57
N LEU A 201 -9.30 6.03 -18.90
CA LEU A 201 -10.23 5.38 -19.81
C LEU A 201 -10.12 3.84 -19.73
N ARG A 202 -8.91 3.30 -19.75
CA ARG A 202 -8.65 1.86 -19.63
C ARG A 202 -9.18 1.29 -18.34
N MET A 203 -9.09 2.01 -17.22
CA MET A 203 -9.58 1.58 -15.91
C MET A 203 -11.11 1.37 -15.88
N GLN A 204 -11.85 1.96 -16.82
CA GLN A 204 -13.30 1.77 -16.97
C GLN A 204 -13.65 0.61 -17.91
N ASP A 205 -12.71 0.13 -18.72
CA ASP A 205 -12.89 -1.03 -19.59
C ASP A 205 -13.02 -2.32 -18.77
N ARG A 206 -13.98 -3.16 -19.14
CA ARG A 206 -14.26 -4.47 -18.51
C ARG A 206 -14.20 -5.62 -19.51
N VAL A 207 -13.92 -5.33 -20.79
CA VAL A 207 -13.92 -6.30 -21.89
C VAL A 207 -12.50 -6.77 -22.18
N SER A 208 -11.56 -5.83 -22.31
CA SER A 208 -10.16 -6.15 -22.57
C SER A 208 -9.50 -6.81 -21.36
N ALA A 209 -8.35 -7.46 -21.59
CA ALA A 209 -7.55 -7.99 -20.49
C ALA A 209 -7.23 -6.88 -19.47
N PRO A 210 -7.16 -7.19 -18.17
CA PRO A 210 -7.05 -6.18 -17.12
C PRO A 210 -5.65 -5.54 -17.06
N ILE A 211 -5.57 -4.29 -16.59
CA ILE A 211 -4.31 -3.61 -16.24
C ILE A 211 -4.12 -3.48 -14.73
N ASN A 212 -2.87 -3.29 -14.32
CA ASN A 212 -2.47 -2.96 -12.96
C ASN A 212 -1.48 -1.79 -12.95
N LEU A 213 -1.73 -0.77 -12.16
CA LEU A 213 -0.87 0.41 -11.97
C LEU A 213 0.01 0.14 -10.75
N LEU A 214 1.33 0.18 -10.92
CA LEU A 214 2.24 -0.39 -9.92
C LEU A 214 2.88 0.63 -8.99
N ASN A 215 2.98 1.90 -9.40
CA ASN A 215 3.78 2.88 -8.68
C ASN A 215 3.22 4.31 -8.82
N ILE A 216 2.10 4.57 -8.14
CA ILE A 216 1.56 5.93 -8.00
C ILE A 216 2.07 6.50 -6.68
N GLU A 217 2.62 7.71 -6.67
CA GLU A 217 3.17 8.30 -5.44
C GLU A 217 2.09 8.49 -4.37
N CYS A 218 2.31 7.95 -3.16
CA CYS A 218 1.45 8.18 -2.00
C CYS A 218 1.99 9.33 -1.16
N LYS A 219 1.23 10.41 -0.91
CA LYS A 219 1.73 11.55 -0.12
C LYS A 219 1.31 11.55 1.35
N ASP A 220 0.22 10.86 1.69
CA ASP A 220 -0.36 10.95 3.03
C ASP A 220 0.27 9.98 4.04
N ASP A 221 1.09 10.52 4.93
CA ASP A 221 1.70 9.80 6.04
C ASP A 221 0.67 9.19 7.02
N LEU A 222 -0.53 9.79 7.10
CA LEU A 222 -1.62 9.32 7.97
C LEU A 222 -2.27 8.02 7.48
N LEU A 223 -1.94 7.56 6.25
CA LEU A 223 -2.35 6.26 5.72
C LEU A 223 -1.47 5.11 6.23
N ILE A 224 -0.35 5.41 6.88
CA ILE A 224 0.54 4.41 7.47
C ILE A 224 0.00 4.02 8.85
N PRO A 225 -0.13 2.72 9.17
CA PRO A 225 -0.46 2.28 10.53
C PRO A 225 0.46 2.94 11.57
N PRO A 226 -0.07 3.58 12.63
CA PRO A 226 0.74 4.36 13.58
C PRO A 226 1.94 3.62 14.20
N PRO A 227 1.84 2.33 14.58
CA PRO A 227 3.00 1.57 15.04
C PRO A 227 4.12 1.47 13.98
N LEU A 228 3.76 1.34 12.70
CA LEU A 228 4.71 1.31 11.59
C LEU A 228 5.28 2.69 11.27
N TYR A 229 4.49 3.76 11.41
CA TYR A 229 4.90 5.12 11.09
C TYR A 229 6.21 5.51 11.80
N THR A 230 6.38 5.11 13.06
CA THR A 230 7.61 5.37 13.82
C THR A 230 8.83 4.73 13.15
N HIS A 231 8.72 3.48 12.68
CA HIS A 231 9.80 2.80 11.97
C HIS A 231 10.05 3.41 10.59
N CYS A 232 9.00 3.77 9.85
CA CYS A 232 9.12 4.46 8.56
C CYS A 232 9.79 5.84 8.71
N LYS A 233 9.51 6.56 9.80
CA LYS A 233 10.09 7.88 10.08
C LYS A 233 11.61 7.81 10.22
N GLU A 234 12.14 6.75 10.83
CA GLU A 234 13.60 6.55 10.90
C GLU A 234 14.20 6.35 9.50
N LEU A 235 13.54 5.59 8.63
CA LEU A 235 13.97 5.44 7.23
C LEU A 235 13.91 6.77 6.47
N VAL A 236 12.83 7.55 6.64
CA VAL A 236 12.71 8.89 6.07
C VAL A 236 13.82 9.82 6.57
N ASN A 237 14.14 9.78 7.87
CA ASN A 237 15.23 10.56 8.45
C ASN A 237 16.59 10.15 7.87
N ALA A 238 16.84 8.84 7.72
CA ALA A 238 18.05 8.33 7.09
C ALA A 238 18.17 8.81 5.63
N THR A 239 17.09 8.77 4.86
CA THR A 239 17.05 9.27 3.48
C THR A 239 17.29 10.78 3.40
N ARG A 240 16.70 11.55 4.32
CA ARG A 240 16.94 13.00 4.43
C ARG A 240 18.39 13.30 4.79
N TYR A 241 18.98 12.53 5.70
CA TYR A 241 20.39 12.67 6.07
C TYR A 241 21.33 12.30 4.91
N ALA A 242 21.07 11.21 4.19
CA ALA A 242 21.83 10.84 3.00
C ALA A 242 21.75 11.94 1.92
N SER A 243 20.55 12.48 1.68
CA SER A 243 20.33 13.59 0.75
C SER A 243 21.07 14.87 1.16
N SER A 244 21.04 15.20 2.45
CA SER A 244 21.69 16.42 2.97
C SER A 244 23.21 16.31 2.95
N GLN A 245 23.77 15.13 3.24
CA GLN A 245 25.19 14.85 3.09
C GLN A 245 25.62 14.94 1.63
N ALA A 246 24.83 14.38 0.70
CA ALA A 246 25.09 14.54 -0.74
C ALA A 246 25.12 16.02 -1.16
N ALA A 247 24.12 16.81 -0.71
CA ALA A 247 24.06 18.25 -1.00
C ALA A 247 25.20 19.05 -0.35
N SER A 248 25.60 18.70 0.88
CA SER A 248 26.73 19.34 1.58
C SER A 248 28.07 19.02 0.92
N GLN A 249 28.25 17.79 0.41
CA GLN A 249 29.45 17.41 -0.33
C GLN A 249 29.56 18.15 -1.66
N VAL A 250 28.44 18.39 -2.36
CA VAL A 250 28.39 19.28 -3.55
C VAL A 250 28.85 20.69 -3.22
N GLY A 251 28.46 21.22 -2.05
CA GLY A 251 28.85 22.56 -1.62
C GLY A 251 30.30 22.70 -1.17
N GLN A 252 30.97 21.60 -0.79
CA GLN A 252 32.32 21.64 -0.21
C GLN A 252 33.43 21.13 -1.14
N THR A 253 33.12 20.52 -2.27
CA THR A 253 34.16 19.93 -3.13
C THR A 253 33.91 20.17 -4.62
N ASN A 254 34.79 20.96 -5.23
CA ASN A 254 34.90 21.03 -6.70
C ASN A 254 35.52 19.73 -7.31
N ASP A 255 35.95 18.78 -6.47
CA ASP A 255 36.72 17.58 -6.87
C ASP A 255 36.03 16.23 -6.62
N LEU A 256 34.85 16.18 -5.98
CA LEU A 256 34.05 14.95 -5.95
C LEU A 256 33.34 14.82 -7.31
N GLY A 257 33.75 13.83 -8.11
CA GLY A 257 33.25 13.65 -9.46
C GLY A 257 31.73 13.56 -9.50
N LYS A 258 31.09 14.29 -10.43
CA LYS A 258 29.63 14.38 -10.65
C LYS A 258 28.89 13.04 -10.52
N LYS A 259 29.53 11.94 -10.93
CA LYS A 259 28.98 10.58 -10.82
C LYS A 259 28.68 10.12 -9.39
N VAL A 260 29.50 10.48 -8.39
CA VAL A 260 29.30 10.03 -7.00
C VAL A 260 28.11 10.75 -6.37
N VAL A 261 28.00 12.06 -6.60
CA VAL A 261 26.87 12.88 -6.16
C VAL A 261 25.56 12.45 -6.83
N ASP A 262 25.57 12.29 -8.16
CA ASP A 262 24.40 11.85 -8.90
C ASP A 262 23.92 10.48 -8.41
N THR A 263 24.84 9.58 -8.07
CA THR A 263 24.53 8.25 -7.55
C THR A 263 23.91 8.33 -6.15
N MET A 264 24.47 9.14 -5.24
CA MET A 264 23.89 9.34 -3.89
C MET A 264 22.51 10.00 -3.93
N HIS A 265 22.31 11.00 -4.79
CA HIS A 265 21.02 11.67 -4.93
C HIS A 265 19.97 10.72 -5.53
N ARG A 266 20.34 9.94 -6.56
CA ARG A 266 19.47 8.89 -7.11
C ARG A 266 19.09 7.86 -6.06
N HIS A 267 20.06 7.30 -5.31
CA HIS A 267 19.76 6.33 -4.26
C HIS A 267 18.84 6.87 -3.16
N ALA A 268 18.97 8.15 -2.79
CA ALA A 268 18.07 8.74 -1.82
C ALA A 268 16.64 8.93 -2.38
N ILE A 269 16.51 9.31 -3.65
CA ILE A 269 15.21 9.37 -4.35
C ILE A 269 14.60 7.96 -4.47
N ASP A 270 15.41 6.95 -4.79
CA ASP A 270 14.98 5.55 -4.93
C ASP A 270 14.48 4.98 -3.60
N ILE A 271 15.16 5.25 -2.48
CA ILE A 271 14.69 4.81 -1.16
C ILE A 271 13.38 5.53 -0.81
N ALA A 272 13.29 6.84 -1.02
CA ALA A 272 12.07 7.61 -0.73
C ALA A 272 10.86 7.12 -1.53
N SER A 273 11.06 6.77 -2.80
CA SER A 273 9.99 6.28 -3.69
C SER A 273 9.53 4.87 -3.33
N CYS A 274 10.37 4.05 -2.69
CA CYS A 274 9.99 2.73 -2.20
C CYS A 274 9.26 2.72 -0.84
N ILE A 275 9.20 3.83 -0.11
CA ILE A 275 8.57 3.87 1.24
C ILE A 275 7.05 3.85 1.15
N LYS A 276 6.47 4.61 0.22
CA LYS A 276 5.02 4.77 0.11
C LYS A 276 4.61 5.00 -1.33
N PHE A 277 3.84 4.05 -1.85
CA PHE A 277 3.25 4.12 -3.17
C PHE A 277 1.87 3.46 -3.12
N GLN A 278 1.04 3.79 -4.10
CA GLN A 278 -0.29 3.27 -4.28
C GLN A 278 -0.30 2.39 -5.53
N ILE A 279 -1.12 1.35 -5.48
CA ILE A 279 -1.33 0.38 -6.55
C ILE A 279 -2.81 0.42 -6.92
N ASN A 280 -3.13 0.37 -8.21
CA ASN A 280 -4.52 0.31 -8.68
C ASN A 280 -4.68 -0.78 -9.73
N GLY A 281 -5.47 -1.81 -9.44
CA GLY A 281 -5.68 -2.91 -10.38
C GLY A 281 -7.14 -3.06 -10.75
N GLN A 282 -7.40 -3.38 -12.01
CA GLN A 282 -8.73 -3.79 -12.44
C GLN A 282 -9.10 -5.16 -11.87
N ALA A 283 -10.39 -5.39 -11.71
CA ALA A 283 -10.90 -6.71 -11.34
C ALA A 283 -10.32 -7.80 -12.25
N GLY A 284 -9.80 -8.85 -11.63
CA GLY A 284 -9.21 -9.99 -12.33
C GLY A 284 -7.79 -9.78 -12.86
N ALA A 285 -7.14 -8.63 -12.67
CA ALA A 285 -5.70 -8.52 -12.93
C ALA A 285 -4.91 -9.49 -12.04
N ILE A 286 -3.61 -9.64 -12.29
CA ILE A 286 -2.82 -10.68 -11.65
C ILE A 286 -1.34 -10.37 -11.71
N SER A 287 -0.60 -10.67 -10.65
CA SER A 287 0.85 -10.54 -10.59
C SER A 287 1.47 -11.89 -10.24
N SER A 288 2.58 -12.23 -10.90
CA SER A 288 3.32 -13.48 -10.73
C SER A 288 3.89 -13.64 -9.30
N TRP A 289 4.38 -14.86 -9.02
CA TRP A 289 5.13 -15.13 -7.79
C TRP A 289 6.37 -14.24 -7.72
N HIS A 290 6.55 -13.53 -6.62
CA HIS A 290 7.72 -12.69 -6.36
C HIS A 290 8.06 -12.66 -4.88
N MET A 291 9.29 -12.26 -4.59
CA MET A 291 9.67 -11.74 -3.28
C MET A 291 9.89 -10.24 -3.45
N ASP A 292 9.43 -9.44 -2.49
CA ASP A 292 9.68 -7.99 -2.55
C ASP A 292 11.20 -7.72 -2.49
N ASN A 293 11.65 -6.76 -3.30
CA ASN A 293 13.07 -6.46 -3.44
C ASN A 293 13.71 -6.06 -2.10
N MET A 294 14.99 -6.38 -1.95
CA MET A 294 15.83 -6.01 -0.80
C MET A 294 15.47 -6.68 0.54
N GLY A 295 14.52 -7.62 0.58
CA GLY A 295 14.18 -8.32 1.82
C GLY A 295 13.67 -7.35 2.89
N VAL A 296 12.88 -6.36 2.49
CA VAL A 296 12.24 -5.42 3.41
C VAL A 296 10.90 -5.96 3.86
N SER A 297 10.46 -5.57 5.06
CA SER A 297 9.06 -5.73 5.45
C SER A 297 8.20 -4.78 4.63
N THR A 298 7.07 -5.27 4.12
CA THR A 298 6.11 -4.46 3.38
C THR A 298 4.76 -4.46 4.05
N TRP A 299 3.97 -3.42 3.82
CA TRP A 299 2.58 -3.39 4.22
C TRP A 299 1.72 -2.89 3.06
N VAL A 300 0.46 -3.33 3.02
CA VAL A 300 -0.52 -2.90 2.03
C VAL A 300 -1.87 -2.80 2.70
N THR A 301 -2.54 -1.66 2.54
CA THR A 301 -3.92 -1.47 3.00
C THR A 301 -4.86 -1.54 1.81
N LEU A 302 -5.92 -2.35 1.91
CA LEU A 302 -6.92 -2.43 0.84
C LEU A 302 -7.90 -1.27 0.95
N GLU A 303 -7.69 -0.25 0.14
CA GLU A 303 -8.53 0.94 0.11
C GLU A 303 -9.86 0.70 -0.63
N PRO A 304 -10.92 1.46 -0.32
CA PRO A 304 -12.17 1.40 -1.07
C PRO A 304 -12.01 1.81 -2.55
N ASN A 305 -12.88 1.26 -3.41
CA ASN A 305 -12.94 1.69 -4.81
C ASN A 305 -13.51 3.10 -4.98
N SER A 306 -14.48 3.44 -4.12
CA SER A 306 -15.26 4.68 -4.16
C SER A 306 -15.58 5.13 -2.75
N GLN A 307 -16.02 6.37 -2.61
CA GLN A 307 -16.41 6.93 -1.31
C GLN A 307 -17.40 6.01 -0.58
N PRO A 308 -17.13 5.67 0.70
CA PRO A 308 -17.99 4.79 1.49
C PRO A 308 -19.41 5.34 1.57
N LYS A 309 -20.40 4.47 1.37
CA LYS A 309 -21.78 4.78 1.77
C LYS A 309 -21.94 4.55 3.27
N TYR A 310 -22.95 5.19 3.86
CA TYR A 310 -23.31 4.95 5.26
C TYR A 310 -23.61 3.46 5.48
N ASP A 311 -22.92 2.87 6.45
CA ASP A 311 -23.07 1.46 6.81
C ASP A 311 -23.78 1.35 8.17
N VAL A 312 -24.96 0.73 8.15
CA VAL A 312 -25.77 0.51 9.35
C VAL A 312 -25.07 -0.47 10.28
N GLU A 313 -24.43 -1.53 9.76
CA GLU A 313 -23.73 -2.54 10.57
C GLU A 313 -22.57 -1.90 11.33
N GLU A 314 -21.82 -1.01 10.66
CA GLU A 314 -20.74 -0.23 11.27
C GLU A 314 -21.26 0.63 12.43
N SER A 315 -22.39 1.31 12.25
CA SER A 315 -22.96 2.19 13.27
C SER A 315 -23.45 1.46 14.53
N LEU A 316 -23.69 0.15 14.43
CA LEU A 316 -24.17 -0.71 15.51
C LEU A 316 -23.03 -1.36 16.32
N ARG A 317 -21.78 -1.34 15.82
CA ARG A 317 -20.62 -2.02 16.43
C ARG A 317 -19.60 -1.04 17.01
N LYS A 318 -20.05 -0.20 17.95
CA LYS A 318 -19.20 0.86 18.52
C LYS A 318 -18.12 0.37 19.48
N ASP A 319 -18.31 -0.79 20.08
CA ASP A 319 -17.43 -1.35 21.10
C ASP A 319 -16.47 -2.41 20.55
N ASP A 320 -16.58 -2.75 19.26
CA ASP A 320 -15.71 -3.70 18.56
C ASP A 320 -14.77 -2.96 17.61
N ASN A 321 -13.47 -3.11 17.81
CA ASN A 321 -12.47 -2.48 16.95
C ASN A 321 -12.04 -3.39 15.79
N PHE A 322 -12.41 -4.68 15.84
CA PHE A 322 -11.97 -5.71 14.90
C PHE A 322 -13.17 -6.37 14.21
N PHE A 323 -13.75 -5.69 13.21
CA PHE A 323 -14.84 -6.26 12.41
C PHE A 323 -14.76 -5.90 10.93
N SER A 324 -15.44 -6.69 10.11
CA SER A 324 -15.67 -6.45 8.68
C SER A 324 -17.16 -6.61 8.40
N THR A 325 -17.72 -5.67 7.64
CA THR A 325 -19.13 -5.63 7.25
C THR A 325 -19.30 -6.20 5.84
N ARG A 326 -20.55 -6.40 5.42
CA ARG A 326 -20.83 -6.82 4.04
C ARG A 326 -20.34 -5.81 3.00
N GLU A 327 -20.42 -4.50 3.31
CA GLU A 327 -19.92 -3.46 2.41
C GLU A 327 -18.39 -3.54 2.28
N ASP A 328 -17.67 -3.89 3.35
CA ASP A 328 -16.23 -4.08 3.27
C ASP A 328 -15.84 -5.24 2.35
N GLU A 329 -16.62 -6.32 2.41
CA GLU A 329 -16.41 -7.53 1.61
C GLU A 329 -16.73 -7.33 0.13
N SER A 330 -17.42 -6.24 -0.25
CA SER A 330 -17.63 -5.86 -1.66
C SER A 330 -16.30 -5.54 -2.38
N VAL A 331 -15.25 -5.21 -1.62
CA VAL A 331 -13.88 -5.02 -2.11
C VAL A 331 -13.04 -6.20 -1.61
N LEU A 332 -12.67 -7.12 -2.51
CA LEU A 332 -12.01 -8.37 -2.12
C LEU A 332 -10.68 -8.58 -2.84
N LYS A 333 -9.54 -8.53 -2.15
CA LYS A 333 -8.23 -8.91 -2.73
C LYS A 333 -7.84 -10.30 -2.25
N LEU A 334 -7.44 -11.18 -3.16
CA LEU A 334 -6.84 -12.48 -2.80
C LEU A 334 -5.33 -12.38 -2.86
N TRP A 335 -4.67 -12.72 -1.76
CA TRP A 335 -3.22 -12.66 -1.61
C TRP A 335 -2.69 -14.05 -1.31
N ALA A 336 -1.99 -14.68 -2.26
CA ALA A 336 -1.42 -16.00 -2.02
C ALA A 336 0.01 -15.88 -1.46
N ILE A 337 0.30 -16.73 -0.49
CA ILE A 337 1.61 -16.85 0.18
C ILE A 337 2.05 -18.31 0.17
N ILE A 338 3.34 -18.53 0.40
CA ILE A 338 3.94 -19.85 0.53
C ILE A 338 4.18 -20.13 2.02
N SER A 339 3.24 -20.84 2.64
CA SER A 339 3.35 -21.25 4.04
C SER A 339 4.02 -22.62 4.13
N THR A 340 5.21 -22.64 4.73
CA THR A 340 5.96 -23.88 5.03
C THR A 340 6.10 -24.03 6.54
N HIS A 341 5.85 -25.23 7.07
CA HIS A 341 5.91 -25.50 8.51
C HIS A 341 7.20 -26.22 8.96
N THR A 342 8.07 -26.60 8.02
CA THR A 342 9.35 -27.26 8.30
C THR A 342 10.51 -26.52 7.63
N PRO A 343 11.70 -26.50 8.25
CA PRO A 343 12.89 -25.93 7.62
C PRO A 343 13.24 -26.58 6.27
N GLU A 344 12.96 -27.88 6.12
CA GLU A 344 13.19 -28.60 4.87
C GLU A 344 12.28 -28.12 3.75
N ASP A 345 10.98 -27.95 4.02
CA ASP A 345 10.02 -27.41 3.06
C ASP A 345 10.39 -25.96 2.69
N GLU A 346 10.86 -25.15 3.64
CA GLU A 346 11.32 -23.78 3.37
C GLU A 346 12.54 -23.77 2.43
N ILE A 347 13.54 -24.61 2.69
CA ILE A 347 14.73 -24.74 1.84
C ILE A 347 14.33 -25.22 0.43
N GLU A 348 13.39 -26.16 0.32
CA GLU A 348 12.88 -26.64 -0.96
C GLU A 348 12.14 -25.53 -1.71
N ALA A 349 11.26 -24.79 -1.03
CA ALA A 349 10.54 -23.65 -1.58
C ALA A 349 11.51 -22.59 -2.13
N ARG A 350 12.53 -22.20 -1.35
CA ARG A 350 13.56 -21.25 -1.77
C ARG A 350 14.35 -21.74 -2.97
N LYS A 351 14.74 -23.01 -3.00
CA LYS A 351 15.45 -23.60 -4.15
C LYS A 351 14.58 -23.64 -5.41
N GLY A 352 13.30 -24.01 -5.25
CA GLY A 352 12.32 -24.02 -6.32
C GLY A 352 12.14 -22.64 -6.94
N PHE A 353 11.84 -21.65 -6.09
CA PHE A 353 11.68 -20.27 -6.53
C PHE A 353 12.97 -19.69 -7.13
N THR A 354 14.15 -19.95 -6.54
CA THR A 354 15.43 -19.48 -7.11
C THR A 354 15.68 -20.06 -8.51
N LYS A 355 15.26 -21.31 -8.75
CA LYS A 355 15.49 -21.99 -10.04
C LYS A 355 14.52 -21.53 -11.12
N TYR A 356 13.25 -21.34 -10.79
CA TYR A 356 12.19 -21.10 -11.77
C TYR A 356 11.64 -19.66 -11.76
N GLY A 357 11.98 -18.87 -10.75
CA GLY A 357 11.55 -17.48 -10.58
C GLY A 357 10.03 -17.36 -10.63
N GLU A 358 9.56 -16.38 -11.41
CA GLU A 358 8.14 -16.12 -11.61
C GLU A 358 7.38 -17.31 -12.21
N ASP A 359 8.05 -18.23 -12.93
CA ASP A 359 7.43 -19.41 -13.55
C ASP A 359 7.34 -20.61 -12.59
N TRP A 360 7.72 -20.42 -11.33
CA TRP A 360 7.66 -21.48 -10.33
C TRP A 360 6.21 -21.92 -10.07
N ASN A 361 6.00 -23.24 -10.08
CA ASN A 361 4.73 -23.86 -9.72
C ASN A 361 4.88 -24.61 -8.38
N PRO A 362 4.60 -23.96 -7.23
CA PRO A 362 4.78 -24.56 -5.93
C PRO A 362 3.80 -25.71 -5.67
N PRO A 363 4.16 -26.70 -4.83
CA PRO A 363 3.22 -27.68 -4.30
C PRO A 363 1.97 -27.03 -3.71
N GLU A 364 0.80 -27.54 -4.07
CA GLU A 364 -0.51 -27.00 -3.65
C GLU A 364 -0.65 -26.89 -2.13
N LYS A 365 -0.06 -27.84 -1.38
CA LYS A 365 -0.07 -27.85 0.10
C LYS A 365 0.54 -26.59 0.73
N TRP A 366 1.44 -25.90 0.05
CA TRP A 366 2.10 -24.69 0.55
C TRP A 366 1.35 -23.41 0.20
N ILE A 367 0.42 -23.48 -0.76
CA ILE A 367 -0.29 -22.29 -1.25
C ILE A 367 -1.41 -21.96 -0.28
N LYS A 368 -1.22 -20.88 0.49
CA LYS A 368 -2.23 -20.31 1.37
C LYS A 368 -2.71 -18.99 0.83
N VAL A 369 -4.01 -18.73 0.86
CA VAL A 369 -4.61 -17.52 0.30
C VAL A 369 -5.28 -16.73 1.42
N ILE A 370 -4.77 -15.52 1.66
CA ILE A 370 -5.36 -14.54 2.55
C ILE A 370 -6.32 -13.67 1.72
N ALA A 371 -7.59 -13.70 2.08
CA ALA A 371 -8.59 -12.77 1.59
C ALA A 371 -8.53 -11.48 2.40
N LEU A 372 -8.31 -10.36 1.71
CA LEU A 372 -8.35 -9.01 2.26
C LEU A 372 -9.65 -8.34 1.83
N THR A 373 -10.31 -7.69 2.79
CA THR A 373 -11.50 -6.87 2.59
C THR A 373 -11.16 -5.41 2.75
N ARG A 374 -12.09 -4.50 2.40
CA ARG A 374 -11.86 -3.06 2.58
C ARG A 374 -11.32 -2.76 3.98
N PHE A 375 -10.28 -1.93 4.03
CA PHE A 375 -9.52 -1.49 5.20
C PHE A 375 -8.64 -2.53 5.90
N ASP A 376 -8.61 -3.77 5.42
CA ASP A 376 -7.61 -4.72 5.90
C ASP A 376 -6.21 -4.24 5.48
N THR A 377 -5.29 -4.26 6.44
CA THR A 377 -3.87 -4.04 6.18
C THR A 377 -3.12 -5.34 6.33
N LEU A 378 -2.44 -5.78 5.28
CA LEU A 378 -1.54 -6.92 5.32
C LEU A 378 -0.12 -6.42 5.56
N ILE A 379 0.56 -6.93 6.59
CA ILE A 379 1.96 -6.65 6.91
C ILE A 379 2.74 -7.95 6.68
N MET A 380 3.79 -7.87 5.87
CA MET A 380 4.53 -9.02 5.38
C MET A 380 5.99 -8.87 5.80
N PRO A 381 6.55 -9.86 6.50
CA PRO A 381 7.95 -9.82 6.92
C PRO A 381 8.88 -10.00 5.70
N PRO A 382 10.19 -9.76 5.89
CA PRO A 382 11.18 -10.03 4.86
C PRO A 382 11.10 -11.45 4.31
N VAL A 383 11.42 -11.60 3.02
CA VAL A 383 11.71 -12.89 2.37
C VAL A 383 10.53 -13.84 2.17
N GLU A 384 9.29 -13.35 2.31
CA GLU A 384 8.07 -14.09 1.98
C GLU A 384 7.90 -14.21 0.46
N ILE A 385 7.61 -15.41 -0.04
CA ILE A 385 7.27 -15.64 -1.46
C ILE A 385 5.76 -15.43 -1.63
N MET A 386 5.39 -14.47 -2.46
CA MET A 386 4.03 -13.96 -2.53
C MET A 386 3.49 -13.87 -3.96
N TYR A 387 2.17 -13.89 -4.08
CA TYR A 387 1.42 -13.70 -5.31
C TYR A 387 0.26 -12.74 -5.06
N ARG A 388 0.05 -11.78 -5.97
CA ARG A 388 -0.94 -10.71 -5.77
C ARG A 388 -2.05 -10.79 -6.84
N GLN A 389 -3.32 -10.83 -6.43
CA GLN A 389 -4.47 -10.58 -7.32
C GLN A 389 -5.19 -9.29 -6.88
N PRO A 390 -5.35 -8.25 -7.71
CA PRO A 390 -6.11 -7.03 -7.39
C PRO A 390 -7.55 -7.32 -6.98
N ALA A 391 -8.16 -6.31 -6.38
CA ALA A 391 -9.48 -6.44 -5.79
C ALA A 391 -10.52 -6.93 -6.81
N LEU A 392 -11.35 -7.87 -6.39
CA LEU A 392 -12.51 -8.41 -7.05
C LEU A 392 -13.70 -7.53 -6.69
N HIS A 393 -14.55 -7.28 -7.67
CA HIS A 393 -15.75 -6.44 -7.55
C HIS A 393 -16.97 -7.21 -8.05
N GLU A 394 -18.14 -6.81 -7.59
CA GLU A 394 -19.44 -7.31 -8.10
C GLU A 394 -19.75 -6.81 -9.51
#